data_AF-A0A7K0XA10-F1
#
_entry.id   AF-A0A7K0XA10-F1
#
_cell.length_a   1.000
_cell.length_b   1.000
_cell.length_c   1.000
_cell.angle_alpha   90.00
_cell.angle_beta   90.00
_cell.angle_gamma   90.00
#
_symmetry.space_group_name_H-M   'P 1'
#
loop_
_entity.id
_entity.type
_entity.pdbx_description
1 polymer ?
#
loop_
_entity_poly.entity_id
_entity_poly.type
_entity_poly.pdbx_seq_one_letter_code
_entity_poly.pdbx_strand_id
1 'polypeptide(L)'
;MALRITGLGEEIAAVTGLPWNVSLEEWPEDPLLAEKRGISRHIVRLVRSTDDPDSEVYAVKETVSEFANREYKILRELTHLDAPNVQSIAVIEGRTNNAGEELPCALVTRFLPYSLPYRVVLSDKTVTAEDVTLMANALALLLVRLHLLGFWWGDCSLSNTLFRRDAEGYAAYLVDAETGEFQKSLSDGQ
;
A
#
# COMPACT_ATOMS: atom_id res chain seq x y z
N MET A 1 14.85 1.55 22.08
CA MET A 1 15.40 2.72 21.34
C MET A 1 14.36 3.83 21.33
N ALA A 2 14.71 5.06 20.95
CA ALA A 2 13.69 6.10 20.74
C ALA A 2 12.92 5.85 19.43
N LEU A 3 11.62 6.13 19.43
CA LEU A 3 10.78 6.05 18.23
C LEU A 3 11.33 7.01 17.16
N ARG A 4 11.56 6.49 15.95
CA ARG A 4 12.03 7.26 14.80
C ARG A 4 10.97 7.21 13.70
N ILE A 5 10.59 8.37 13.20
CA ILE A 5 9.65 8.51 12.07
C ILE A 5 10.39 9.17 10.92
N THR A 6 10.47 8.48 9.79
CA THR A 6 11.03 9.00 8.54
C THR A 6 9.88 9.25 7.56
N GLY A 7 9.63 10.51 7.16
CA GLY A 7 8.50 10.90 6.31
C GLY A 7 8.55 12.37 5.88
N LEU A 8 7.48 12.89 5.28
CA LEU A 8 7.29 14.33 5.02
C LEU A 8 6.59 15.02 6.19
N GLY A 9 6.99 16.25 6.53
CA GLY A 9 6.62 16.93 7.79
C GLY A 9 5.13 16.98 8.10
N GLU A 10 4.28 17.37 7.15
CA GLU A 10 2.82 17.43 7.35
C GLU A 10 2.21 16.03 7.55
N GLU A 11 2.71 15.04 6.82
CA GLU A 11 2.20 13.67 6.89
C GLU A 11 2.69 12.92 8.15
N ILE A 12 3.85 13.31 8.70
CA ILE A 12 4.34 12.81 10.00
C ILE A 12 3.36 13.16 11.11
N ALA A 13 2.79 14.36 11.10
CA ALA A 13 1.87 14.81 12.16
C ALA A 13 0.64 13.90 12.26
N ALA A 14 0.12 13.46 11.11
CA ALA A 14 -1.04 12.59 11.00
C ALA A 14 -0.84 11.20 11.62
N VAL A 15 0.41 10.71 11.65
CA VAL A 15 0.74 9.34 12.12
C VAL A 15 1.41 9.33 13.49
N THR A 16 1.84 10.49 14.00
CA THR A 16 2.56 10.58 15.28
C THR A 16 1.69 10.19 16.48
N GLY A 17 0.37 10.45 16.42
CA GLY A 17 -0.58 10.14 17.50
C GLY A 17 -1.00 8.68 17.59
N LEU A 18 -0.54 7.81 16.70
CA LEU A 18 -0.91 6.40 16.68
C LEU A 18 -0.23 5.59 17.81
N PRO A 19 -0.81 4.47 18.27
CA PRO A 19 -0.32 3.70 19.42
C PRO A 19 0.89 2.82 19.05
N TRP A 20 2.03 3.46 18.75
CA TRP A 20 3.24 2.80 18.28
C TRP A 20 3.90 1.85 19.29
N ASN A 21 3.49 1.92 20.56
CA ASN A 21 3.88 1.02 21.64
C ASN A 21 3.02 -0.26 21.72
N VAL A 22 2.07 -0.45 20.80
CA VAL A 22 1.22 -1.64 20.71
C VAL A 22 1.54 -2.36 19.42
N SER A 23 1.57 -3.71 19.45
CA SER A 23 1.71 -4.54 18.24
C SER A 23 0.54 -4.27 17.29
N LEU A 24 0.79 -4.19 15.97
CA LEU A 24 -0.26 -3.86 15.02
C LEU A 24 -1.40 -4.90 15.00
N GLU A 25 -1.12 -6.14 15.38
CA GLU A 25 -2.14 -7.19 15.54
C GLU A 25 -3.19 -6.84 16.61
N GLU A 26 -2.78 -6.11 17.64
CA GLU A 26 -3.62 -5.74 18.79
C GLU A 26 -4.28 -4.37 18.61
N TRP A 27 -3.98 -3.65 17.52
CA TRP A 27 -4.62 -2.37 17.26
C TRP A 27 -6.13 -2.57 17.02
N PRO A 28 -6.97 -1.64 17.52
CA PRO A 28 -8.39 -1.67 17.23
C PRO A 28 -8.61 -1.58 15.71
N GLU A 29 -9.45 -2.46 15.18
CA GLU A 29 -9.80 -2.48 13.75
C GLU A 29 -11.19 -1.86 13.57
N ASP A 30 -11.31 -0.82 12.75
CA ASP A 30 -12.61 -0.28 12.32
C ASP A 30 -13.24 -1.28 11.33
N PRO A 31 -14.42 -1.86 11.64
CA PRO A 31 -15.06 -2.85 10.76
C PRO A 31 -15.27 -2.37 9.33
N LEU A 32 -15.60 -1.08 9.13
CA LEU A 32 -15.82 -0.50 7.79
C LEU A 32 -14.51 -0.37 7.00
N LEU A 33 -13.38 -0.25 7.69
CA LEU A 33 -12.07 -0.26 7.06
C LEU A 33 -11.57 -1.69 6.86
N ALA A 34 -11.83 -2.60 7.80
CA ALA A 34 -11.45 -4.01 7.71
C ALA A 34 -11.98 -4.65 6.42
N GLU A 35 -13.22 -4.37 6.03
CA GLU A 35 -13.83 -4.85 4.78
C GLU A 35 -13.12 -4.37 3.51
N LYS A 36 -12.43 -3.22 3.58
CA LYS A 36 -11.69 -2.63 2.46
C LYS A 36 -10.27 -3.18 2.34
N ARG A 37 -9.79 -3.90 3.35
CA ARG A 37 -8.42 -4.44 3.40
C ARG A 37 -8.30 -5.67 2.49
N GLY A 38 -7.25 -5.69 1.67
CA GLY A 38 -6.87 -6.86 0.89
C GLY A 38 -6.24 -7.97 1.74
N ILE A 39 -5.97 -9.11 1.11
CA ILE A 39 -5.17 -10.17 1.74
C ILE A 39 -3.71 -9.79 1.67
N SER A 40 -3.02 -9.89 2.80
CA SER A 40 -1.58 -9.66 2.90
C SER A 40 -0.94 -10.78 3.69
N ARG A 41 0.32 -11.09 3.37
CA ARG A 41 1.19 -11.94 4.20
C ARG A 41 1.64 -11.23 5.48
N HIS A 42 1.64 -9.89 5.44
CA HIS A 42 2.02 -9.02 6.54
C HIS A 42 0.80 -8.60 7.33
N ILE A 43 1.03 -8.23 8.59
CA ILE A 43 -0.01 -7.60 9.41
C ILE A 43 -0.24 -6.20 8.87
N VAL A 44 -1.48 -5.91 8.49
CA VAL A 44 -1.90 -4.60 7.97
C VAL A 44 -3.11 -4.12 8.75
N ARG A 45 -3.11 -2.84 9.13
CA ARG A 45 -4.27 -2.14 9.69
C ARG A 45 -4.54 -0.89 8.89
N LEU A 46 -5.82 -0.65 8.64
CA LEU A 46 -6.29 0.62 8.10
C LEU A 46 -6.72 1.50 9.28
N VAL A 47 -6.18 2.71 9.36
CA VAL A 47 -6.43 3.64 10.47
C VAL A 47 -6.80 5.01 9.95
N ARG A 48 -7.60 5.74 10.72
CA ARG A 48 -7.91 7.14 10.45
C ARG A 48 -6.86 8.03 11.10
N SER A 49 -6.60 9.18 10.49
CA SER A 49 -5.73 10.21 11.09
C SER A 49 -6.32 10.77 12.39
N THR A 50 -7.64 10.78 12.51
CA THR A 50 -8.41 11.33 13.65
C THR A 50 -9.68 10.51 13.85
N ASP A 51 -10.43 10.78 14.94
CA ASP A 51 -11.73 10.15 15.18
C ASP A 51 -12.85 10.64 14.22
N ASP A 52 -12.57 11.63 13.38
CA ASP A 52 -13.50 12.09 12.34
C ASP A 52 -13.69 10.99 11.26
N PRO A 53 -14.93 10.51 11.00
CA PRO A 53 -15.22 9.54 9.96
C PRO A 53 -14.73 9.92 8.56
N ASP A 54 -14.64 11.22 8.27
CA ASP A 54 -14.22 11.75 6.96
C ASP A 54 -12.71 12.05 6.88
N SER A 55 -11.95 11.77 7.95
CA SER A 55 -10.50 12.00 7.96
C SER A 55 -9.74 11.02 7.06
N GLU A 56 -8.51 11.41 6.69
CA GLU A 56 -7.63 10.58 5.86
C GLU A 56 -7.42 9.20 6.47
N VAL A 57 -7.39 8.20 5.60
CA VAL A 57 -7.15 6.81 5.97
C VAL A 57 -5.74 6.43 5.54
N TYR A 58 -5.03 5.72 6.40
CA TYR A 58 -3.71 5.18 6.13
C TYR A 58 -3.71 3.67 6.28
N ALA A 59 -2.90 3.00 5.46
CA ALA A 59 -2.56 1.60 5.65
C ALA A 59 -1.20 1.51 6.33
N VAL A 60 -1.19 0.91 7.52
CA VAL A 60 0.02 0.62 8.30
C VAL A 60 0.34 -0.86 8.09
N LYS A 61 1.57 -1.17 7.66
CA LYS A 61 2.06 -2.53 7.42
C LYS A 61 3.26 -2.81 8.31
N GLU A 62 3.19 -3.83 9.16
CA GLU A 62 4.35 -4.29 9.93
C GLU A 62 5.25 -5.19 9.09
N THR A 63 6.56 -4.93 9.17
CA THR A 63 7.60 -5.72 8.50
C THR A 63 8.96 -5.46 9.17
N VAL A 64 10.04 -6.01 8.61
CA VAL A 64 11.40 -5.72 9.08
C VAL A 64 11.91 -4.38 8.53
N SER A 65 12.81 -3.72 9.27
CA SER A 65 13.32 -2.38 8.91
C SER A 65 13.90 -2.31 7.50
N GLU A 66 14.63 -3.34 7.05
CA GLU A 66 15.19 -3.40 5.71
C GLU A 66 14.11 -3.31 4.62
N PHE A 67 13.06 -4.12 4.73
CA PHE A 67 11.96 -4.15 3.76
C PHE A 67 11.13 -2.88 3.80
N ALA A 68 10.80 -2.36 4.99
CA ALA A 68 10.06 -1.10 5.10
C ALA A 68 10.80 0.08 4.45
N ASN A 69 12.11 0.21 4.71
CA ASN A 69 12.91 1.29 4.15
C ASN A 69 13.10 1.14 2.63
N ARG A 70 13.30 -0.09 2.13
CA ARG A 70 13.43 -0.35 0.70
C ARG A 70 12.14 -0.01 -0.02
N GLU A 71 11.01 -0.53 0.45
CA GLU A 71 9.71 -0.31 -0.16
C GLU A 71 9.30 1.17 -0.10
N TYR A 72 9.53 1.86 1.02
CA TYR A 72 9.31 3.30 1.13
C TYR A 72 10.06 4.08 0.03
N LYS A 73 11.34 3.78 -0.20
CA LYS A 73 12.13 4.45 -1.25
C LYS A 73 11.57 4.17 -2.65
N ILE A 74 11.23 2.91 -2.92
CA ILE A 74 10.69 2.49 -4.22
C ILE A 74 9.35 3.18 -4.49
N LEU A 75 8.41 3.15 -3.55
CA LEU A 75 7.11 3.80 -3.70
C LEU A 75 7.27 5.31 -3.93
N ARG A 76 8.16 5.97 -3.21
CA ARG A 76 8.47 7.40 -3.45
C ARG A 76 9.00 7.67 -4.84
N GLU A 77 9.91 6.85 -5.33
CA GLU A 77 10.48 6.99 -6.67
C GLU A 77 9.42 6.74 -7.75
N LEU A 78 8.58 5.71 -7.57
CA LEU A 78 7.43 5.44 -8.42
C LEU A 78 6.44 6.63 -8.44
N THR A 79 6.13 7.22 -7.28
CA THR A 79 5.29 8.43 -7.21
C THR A 79 5.95 9.61 -7.93
N HIS A 80 7.25 9.81 -7.79
CA HIS A 80 7.98 10.89 -8.49
C HIS A 80 7.99 10.72 -10.02
N LEU A 81 7.88 9.48 -10.49
CA LEU A 81 7.79 9.12 -11.92
C LEU A 81 6.34 9.02 -12.42
N ASP A 82 5.36 9.48 -11.64
CA ASP A 82 3.93 9.44 -11.97
C ASP A 82 3.38 8.01 -12.22
N ALA A 83 4.02 6.99 -11.64
CA ALA A 83 3.52 5.62 -11.73
C ALA A 83 2.25 5.43 -10.87
N PRO A 84 1.23 4.67 -11.33
CA PRO A 84 0.05 4.39 -10.50
C PRO A 84 0.39 3.45 -9.33
N ASN A 85 0.60 4.01 -8.14
CA ASN A 85 0.92 3.27 -6.92
C ASN A 85 0.32 3.93 -5.67
N VAL A 86 0.33 3.22 -4.54
CA VAL A 86 -0.03 3.81 -3.24
C VAL A 86 1.08 4.72 -2.74
N GLN A 87 0.70 5.90 -2.25
CA GLN A 87 1.69 6.87 -1.79
C GLN A 87 2.27 6.46 -0.43
N SER A 88 3.59 6.31 -0.37
CA SER A 88 4.31 6.11 0.88
C SER A 88 4.34 7.40 1.70
N ILE A 89 4.00 7.28 2.98
CA ILE A 89 3.89 8.39 3.93
C ILE A 89 5.05 8.42 4.90
N ALA A 90 5.29 7.30 5.60
CA ALA A 90 6.31 7.23 6.62
C ALA A 90 6.83 5.81 6.86
N VAL A 91 8.04 5.73 7.42
CA VAL A 91 8.61 4.51 8.03
C VAL A 91 8.79 4.76 9.52
N ILE A 92 8.33 3.82 10.34
CA ILE A 92 8.32 3.89 11.80
C ILE A 92 9.24 2.82 12.38
N GLU A 93 10.29 3.26 13.05
CA GLU A 93 11.34 2.40 13.58
C GLU A 93 11.57 2.64 15.07
N GLY A 94 12.27 1.71 15.71
CA GLY A 94 12.58 1.81 17.15
C GLY A 94 11.34 1.69 18.04
N ARG A 95 10.26 1.08 17.53
CA ARG A 95 9.05 0.80 18.29
C ARG A 95 9.37 -0.18 19.43
N THR A 96 8.83 0.11 20.60
CA THR A 96 8.93 -0.77 21.77
C THR A 96 7.60 -0.80 22.51
N ASN A 97 7.23 -1.96 23.04
CA ASN A 97 6.06 -2.07 23.89
C ASN A 97 6.29 -1.48 25.29
N ASN A 98 5.26 -1.49 26.14
CA ASN A 98 5.34 -0.97 27.51
C ASN A 98 6.32 -1.74 28.41
N ALA A 99 6.70 -2.97 28.05
CA ALA A 99 7.73 -3.75 28.73
C ALA A 99 9.15 -3.47 28.20
N GLY A 100 9.30 -2.62 27.18
CA GLY A 100 10.57 -2.30 26.53
C GLY A 100 11.03 -3.31 25.48
N GLU A 101 10.18 -4.27 25.11
CA GLU A 101 10.46 -5.26 24.06
C GLU A 101 10.31 -4.62 22.68
N GLU A 102 11.18 -4.99 21.74
CA GLU A 102 11.16 -4.44 20.39
C GLU A 102 9.96 -4.93 19.60
N LEU A 103 9.31 -4.00 18.89
CA LEU A 103 8.23 -4.29 17.95
C LEU A 103 8.74 -4.15 16.51
N PRO A 104 8.13 -4.84 15.53
CA PRO A 104 8.50 -4.71 14.12
C PRO A 104 8.45 -3.27 13.62
N CYS A 105 9.23 -2.98 12.58
CA CYS A 105 9.14 -1.72 11.85
C CYS A 105 7.76 -1.62 11.17
N ALA A 106 7.27 -0.41 10.94
CA ALA A 106 6.04 -0.21 10.18
C ALA A 106 6.27 0.71 8.98
N LEU A 107 5.66 0.36 7.84
CA LEU A 107 5.50 1.23 6.69
C LEU A 107 4.08 1.79 6.69
N VAL A 108 3.95 3.10 6.50
CA VAL A 108 2.66 3.78 6.38
C VAL A 108 2.49 4.26 4.94
N THR A 109 1.33 3.94 4.35
CA THR A 109 0.92 4.42 3.02
C THR A 109 -0.46 5.08 3.10
N ARG A 110 -0.74 6.02 2.20
CA ARG A 110 -2.08 6.61 2.07
C ARG A 110 -3.02 5.57 1.49
N PHE A 111 -4.16 5.37 2.14
CA PHE A 111 -5.22 4.53 1.59
C PHE A 111 -5.74 5.19 0.32
N LEU A 112 -5.87 4.41 -0.76
CA LEU A 112 -6.36 4.91 -2.04
C LEU A 112 -7.90 4.99 -2.02
N PRO A 113 -8.52 6.19 -2.04
CA PRO A 113 -9.97 6.30 -1.95
C PRO A 113 -10.68 5.67 -3.15
N TYR A 114 -11.86 5.10 -2.91
CA TYR A 114 -12.69 4.42 -3.93
C TYR A 114 -12.00 3.24 -4.62
N SER A 115 -10.91 2.73 -4.04
CA SER A 115 -10.25 1.54 -4.51
C SER A 115 -10.84 0.28 -3.85
N LEU A 116 -10.79 -0.81 -4.59
CA LEU A 116 -11.31 -2.11 -4.20
C LEU A 116 -10.23 -3.18 -4.42
N PRO A 117 -10.04 -4.10 -3.48
CA PRO A 117 -9.24 -5.30 -3.74
C PRO A 117 -9.99 -6.20 -4.73
N TYR A 118 -9.23 -6.99 -5.51
CA TYR A 118 -9.81 -7.84 -6.57
C TYR A 118 -10.94 -8.76 -6.08
N ARG A 119 -10.88 -9.24 -4.83
CA ARG A 119 -11.92 -10.11 -4.26
C ARG A 119 -13.26 -9.41 -4.14
N VAL A 120 -13.27 -8.13 -3.79
CA VAL A 120 -14.52 -7.36 -3.68
C VAL A 120 -15.11 -7.16 -5.07
N VAL A 121 -14.27 -6.82 -6.05
CA VAL A 121 -14.70 -6.69 -7.46
C VAL A 121 -15.29 -8.00 -7.99
N LEU A 122 -14.59 -9.12 -7.79
CA LEU A 122 -14.99 -10.42 -8.33
C LEU A 122 -16.08 -11.14 -7.53
N SER A 123 -16.33 -10.77 -6.26
CA SER A 123 -17.43 -11.34 -5.48
C SER A 123 -18.77 -10.64 -5.72
N ASP A 124 -18.76 -9.50 -6.41
CA ASP A 124 -19.98 -8.82 -6.80
C ASP A 124 -20.77 -9.72 -7.77
N LYS A 125 -22.01 -10.07 -7.38
CA LYS A 125 -22.89 -10.93 -8.17
C LYS A 125 -23.28 -10.32 -9.52
N THR A 126 -23.07 -9.02 -9.68
CA THR A 126 -23.36 -8.28 -10.90
C THR A 126 -22.16 -8.17 -11.84
N VAL A 127 -20.97 -8.65 -11.43
CA VAL A 127 -19.77 -8.58 -12.25
C VAL A 127 -19.94 -9.36 -13.55
N THR A 128 -19.62 -8.72 -14.67
CA THR A 128 -19.75 -9.31 -16.01
C THR A 128 -18.39 -9.82 -16.51
N ALA A 129 -18.41 -10.63 -17.58
CA ALA A 129 -17.17 -11.02 -18.26
C ALA A 129 -16.42 -9.82 -18.86
N GLU A 130 -17.15 -8.77 -19.23
CA GLU A 130 -16.58 -7.50 -19.69
C GLU A 130 -15.86 -6.78 -18.54
N ASP A 131 -16.45 -6.70 -17.35
CA ASP A 131 -15.79 -6.12 -16.16
C ASP A 131 -14.47 -6.83 -15.84
N VAL A 132 -14.45 -8.17 -15.90
CA VAL A 132 -13.23 -8.96 -15.69
C VAL A 132 -12.18 -8.64 -16.76
N THR A 133 -12.59 -8.48 -18.02
CA THR A 133 -11.70 -8.10 -19.12
C THR A 133 -11.14 -6.69 -18.93
N LEU A 134 -11.96 -5.72 -18.53
CA LEU A 134 -11.54 -4.35 -18.23
C LEU A 134 -10.58 -4.30 -17.05
N MET A 135 -10.81 -5.10 -16.01
CA MET A 135 -9.90 -5.24 -14.87
C MET A 135 -8.55 -5.83 -15.28
N ALA A 136 -8.55 -6.88 -16.13
CA ALA A 136 -7.33 -7.46 -16.67
C ALA A 136 -6.56 -6.46 -17.55
N ASN A 137 -7.26 -5.69 -18.39
CA ASN A 137 -6.67 -4.63 -19.21
C ASN A 137 -6.02 -3.55 -18.34
N ALA A 138 -6.67 -3.16 -17.23
CA ALA A 138 -6.11 -2.20 -16.29
C ALA A 138 -4.80 -2.69 -15.66
N LEU A 139 -4.74 -3.96 -15.25
CA LEU A 139 -3.52 -4.56 -14.72
C LEU A 139 -2.42 -4.67 -15.78
N ALA A 140 -2.77 -5.06 -17.01
CA ALA A 140 -1.83 -5.11 -18.13
C ALA A 140 -1.26 -3.73 -18.43
N LEU A 141 -2.10 -2.68 -18.43
CA LEU A 141 -1.67 -1.30 -18.62
C LEU A 141 -0.74 -0.83 -17.49
N LEU A 142 -1.05 -1.17 -16.24
CA LEU A 142 -0.16 -0.89 -15.11
C LEU A 142 1.22 -1.53 -15.31
N LEU A 143 1.27 -2.81 -15.68
CA LEU A 143 2.52 -3.51 -15.95
C LEU A 143 3.34 -2.87 -17.05
N VAL A 144 2.70 -2.50 -18.17
CA VAL A 144 3.37 -1.81 -19.26
C VAL A 144 3.95 -0.48 -18.77
N ARG A 145 3.18 0.32 -18.02
CA ARG A 145 3.65 1.60 -17.47
C ARG A 145 4.86 1.42 -16.55
N LEU A 146 4.79 0.47 -15.62
CA LEU A 146 5.90 0.17 -14.70
C LEU A 146 7.16 -0.24 -15.47
N HIS A 147 7.03 -1.14 -16.44
CA HIS A 147 8.16 -1.56 -17.25
C HIS A 147 8.74 -0.43 -18.10
N LEU A 148 7.92 0.46 -18.68
CA LEU A 148 8.42 1.63 -19.42
C LEU A 148 9.20 2.61 -18.54
N LEU A 149 8.92 2.64 -17.23
CA LEU A 149 9.69 3.38 -16.24
C LEU A 149 10.96 2.64 -15.77
N GLY A 150 11.26 1.48 -16.34
CA GLY A 150 12.39 0.63 -15.94
C GLY A 150 12.15 -0.11 -14.62
N PHE A 151 10.92 -0.16 -14.12
CA PHE A 151 10.60 -0.82 -12.86
C PHE A 151 10.15 -2.26 -13.09
N TRP A 152 10.93 -3.22 -12.59
CA TRP A 152 10.54 -4.62 -12.51
C TRP A 152 9.82 -4.88 -11.18
N TRP A 153 8.57 -5.34 -11.23
CA TRP A 153 7.74 -5.49 -10.02
C TRP A 153 8.07 -6.72 -9.17
N GLY A 154 8.51 -7.83 -9.78
CA GLY A 154 8.82 -9.07 -9.05
C GLY A 154 7.60 -9.91 -8.68
N ASP A 155 6.70 -9.40 -7.84
CA ASP A 155 5.52 -10.13 -7.33
C ASP A 155 4.19 -9.53 -7.82
N CYS A 156 4.05 -9.40 -9.14
CA CYS A 156 2.81 -8.93 -9.76
C CYS A 156 1.67 -9.92 -9.53
N SER A 157 0.65 -9.50 -8.80
CA SER A 157 -0.55 -10.30 -8.54
C SER A 157 -1.78 -9.42 -8.34
N LEU A 158 -2.97 -10.03 -8.49
CA LEU A 158 -4.24 -9.36 -8.15
C LEU A 158 -4.33 -8.95 -6.67
N SER A 159 -3.67 -9.70 -5.77
CA SER A 159 -3.63 -9.39 -4.34
C SER A 159 -2.78 -8.16 -4.03
N ASN A 160 -1.74 -7.91 -4.85
CA ASN A 160 -0.86 -6.74 -4.74
C ASN A 160 -1.36 -5.56 -5.62
N THR A 161 -2.60 -5.62 -6.09
CA THR A 161 -3.21 -4.60 -6.95
C THR A 161 -4.52 -4.09 -6.33
N LEU A 162 -4.68 -2.77 -6.32
CA LEU A 162 -5.97 -2.12 -6.04
C LEU A 162 -6.59 -1.60 -7.34
N PHE A 163 -7.90 -1.73 -7.45
CA PHE A 163 -8.67 -1.30 -8.61
C PHE A 163 -9.59 -0.14 -8.24
N ARG A 164 -9.59 0.93 -9.02
CA ARG A 164 -10.60 2.00 -8.94
C ARG A 164 -11.50 1.91 -10.17
N ARG A 165 -12.80 2.13 -9.98
CA ARG A 165 -13.69 2.37 -11.13
C ARG A 165 -13.31 3.71 -11.77
N ASP A 166 -13.21 3.69 -13.09
CA ASP A 166 -13.02 4.85 -13.94
C ASP A 166 -14.23 4.96 -14.90
N ALA A 167 -14.42 6.11 -15.55
CA ALA A 167 -15.60 6.40 -16.37
C ALA A 167 -15.91 5.32 -17.43
N GLU A 168 -14.88 4.63 -17.92
CA GLU A 168 -14.98 3.61 -18.97
C GLU A 168 -14.48 2.22 -18.53
N GLY A 169 -14.20 1.99 -17.24
CA GLY A 169 -13.73 0.69 -16.76
C GLY A 169 -12.99 0.72 -15.43
N TYR A 170 -11.74 0.25 -15.43
CA TYR A 170 -10.90 0.16 -14.23
C TYR A 170 -9.54 0.81 -14.44
N ALA A 171 -9.02 1.39 -13.35
CA ALA A 171 -7.61 1.74 -13.22
C ALA A 171 -6.97 0.88 -12.13
N ALA A 172 -5.77 0.35 -12.39
CA ALA A 172 -5.01 -0.49 -11.48
C ALA A 172 -3.86 0.30 -10.82
N TYR A 173 -3.62 0.01 -9.54
CA TYR A 173 -2.58 0.65 -8.74
C TYR A 173 -1.76 -0.40 -8.00
N LEU A 174 -0.44 -0.26 -8.05
CA LEU A 174 0.49 -1.09 -7.28
C LEU A 174 0.40 -0.74 -5.79
N VAL A 175 0.32 -1.75 -4.92
CA VAL A 175 0.29 -1.53 -3.46
C VAL A 175 1.49 -2.08 -2.69
N ASP A 176 2.14 -3.10 -3.24
CA ASP A 176 3.27 -3.78 -2.62
C ASP A 176 4.44 -3.76 -3.61
N ALA A 177 5.51 -3.05 -3.23
CA ALA A 177 6.73 -2.92 -4.02
C ALA A 177 7.93 -3.65 -3.39
N GLU A 178 7.70 -4.48 -2.37
CA GLU A 178 8.75 -5.09 -1.55
C GLU A 178 9.77 -5.87 -2.39
N THR A 179 9.31 -6.59 -3.42
CA THR A 179 10.14 -7.41 -4.31
C THR A 179 10.57 -6.69 -5.58
N GLY A 180 10.15 -5.43 -5.77
CA GLY A 180 10.42 -4.67 -6.98
C GLY A 180 11.79 -4.00 -6.99
N GLU A 181 12.27 -3.69 -8.20
CA GLU A 181 13.57 -3.05 -8.45
C GLU A 181 13.55 -2.20 -9.72
N PHE A 182 14.18 -1.02 -9.64
CA PHE A 182 14.51 -0.24 -10.83
C PHE A 182 15.72 -0.83 -11.54
N GLN A 183 15.58 -1.06 -12.84
CA GLN A 183 16.61 -1.56 -13.73
C GLN A 183 17.26 -0.42 -14.52
N LYS A 184 18.57 -0.53 -14.77
CA LYS A 184 19.33 0.50 -15.49
C LYS A 184 18.97 0.61 -16.98
N SER A 185 18.49 -0.48 -17.54
CA SER A 185 18.11 -0.58 -18.95
C SER A 185 16.90 -1.49 -19.08
N LEU A 186 16.04 -1.20 -20.06
CA LEU A 186 14.99 -2.11 -20.47
C LEU A 186 15.62 -3.33 -21.14
N SER A 187 14.97 -4.48 -21.03
CA SER A 187 15.34 -5.64 -21.85
C SER A 187 15.02 -5.35 -23.32
N ASP A 188 15.64 -6.13 -24.23
CA ASP A 188 15.39 -6.04 -25.67
C ASP A 188 13.96 -6.51 -26.07
N GLY A 189 13.09 -6.80 -25.10
CA GLY A 189 11.80 -7.45 -25.31
C GLY A 189 11.93 -8.94 -25.66
N GLN A 190 10.79 -9.63 -25.75
CA GLN A 190 10.67 -10.99 -26.29
C GLN A 190 9.53 -11.02 -27.29
#